data_AF-A0A950V810-F1
#
_entry.id   AF-A0A950V810-F1
#
_cell.length_a   1.000
_cell.length_b   1.000
_cell.length_c   1.000
_cell.angle_alpha   90.00
_cell.angle_beta   90.00
_cell.angle_gamma   90.00
#
_symmetry.space_group_name_H-M   'P 1'
#
loop_
_entity.id
_entity.type
_entity.pdbx_description
1 polymer ?
#
loop_
_entity_poly.entity_id
_entity_poly.type
_entity_poly.pdbx_seq_one_letter_code
_entity_poly.pdbx_strand_id
1 'polypeptide(L)' 'FEPVTFESSGGALNDRIDDAYRAKYKNSPYVKPMIGNRARSATVKVRPRETD' A
#
# COMPACT_ATOMS: atom_id res chain seq x y z
N PHE A 1 14.19 3.78 -17.47
CA PHE A 1 13.47 3.30 -16.28
C PHE A 1 13.71 1.80 -16.19
N GLU A 2 14.04 1.29 -15.00
CA GLU A 2 14.21 -0.16 -14.76
C GLU A 2 12.85 -0.88 -14.75
N PRO A 3 12.77 -2.14 -15.22
CA PRO A 3 11.53 -2.90 -15.22
C PRO A 3 11.10 -3.32 -13.81
N VAL A 4 9.79 -3.41 -13.57
CA VAL A 4 9.18 -3.81 -12.29
C VAL A 4 8.08 -4.84 -12.47
N THR A 5 7.79 -5.59 -11.41
CA THR A 5 6.64 -6.49 -11.28
C THR A 5 5.70 -5.99 -10.19
N PHE A 6 4.42 -6.36 -10.32
CA PHE A 6 3.35 -6.00 -9.38
C PHE A 6 2.72 -7.27 -8.81
N GLU A 7 2.60 -7.33 -7.49
CA GLU A 7 1.92 -8.40 -6.76
C GLU A 7 0.79 -7.82 -5.91
N SER A 8 -0.30 -8.55 -5.70
CA SER A 8 -1.35 -8.12 -4.77
C SER A 8 -0.81 -8.08 -3.33
N SER A 9 -1.17 -7.05 -2.56
CA SER A 9 -0.82 -7.01 -1.14
C SER A 9 -1.72 -7.93 -0.31
N GLY A 10 -1.10 -8.76 0.54
CA GLY A 10 -1.83 -9.58 1.51
C GLY A 10 -2.46 -8.75 2.64
N GLY A 11 -3.47 -9.31 3.31
CA GLY A 11 -4.22 -8.65 4.39
C GLY A 11 -3.35 -8.09 5.51
N ALA A 12 -2.41 -8.89 6.03
CA ALA A 12 -1.51 -8.48 7.12
C ALA A 12 -0.53 -7.35 6.73
N LEU A 13 -0.18 -7.22 5.45
CA LEU A 13 0.64 -6.09 4.99
C LEU A 13 -0.18 -4.79 4.97
N ASN A 14 -1.44 -4.87 4.54
CA ASN A 14 -2.34 -3.71 4.55
C ASN A 14 -2.57 -3.18 5.97
N ASP A 15 -2.67 -4.04 6.98
CA ASP A 15 -2.81 -3.58 8.38
C ASP A 15 -1.60 -2.75 8.83
N ARG A 16 -0.38 -3.21 8.53
CA ARG A 16 0.85 -2.46 8.84
C ARG A 16 0.93 -1.13 8.08
N ILE A 17 0.45 -1.10 6.83
CA ILE A 17 0.37 0.14 6.03
C ILE A 17 -0.62 1.11 6.67
N ASP A 18 -1.80 0.63 7.06
CA ASP A 18 -2.86 1.44 7.68
C ASP A 18 -2.37 2.08 8.99
N ASP A 19 -1.68 1.32 9.85
CA ASP A 19 -1.11 1.82 11.10
C ASP A 19 -0.06 2.91 10.86
N ALA A 20 0.87 2.68 9.93
CA ALA A 20 1.87 3.67 9.57
C ALA A 20 1.24 4.93 8.96
N TYR A 21 0.20 4.77 8.13
CA TYR A 21 -0.52 5.87 7.51
C TYR A 21 -1.28 6.71 8.56
N ARG A 22 -1.96 6.05 9.51
CA ARG A 22 -2.61 6.72 10.65
C ARG A 22 -1.62 7.52 11.48
N ALA A 23 -0.46 6.94 11.81
CA ALA A 23 0.55 7.62 12.61
C ALA A 23 1.09 8.88 11.90
N LYS A 24 1.41 8.75 10.60
CA LYS A 24 1.97 9.85 9.81
C LYS A 24 0.96 10.97 9.55
N TYR A 25 -0.30 10.62 9.26
CA TYR A 25 -1.32 11.56 8.80
C TYR A 25 -2.45 11.77 9.81
N LYS A 26 -2.21 11.58 11.12
CA LYS A 26 -3.25 11.58 12.18
C LYS A 26 -4.24 12.76 12.15
N ASN A 27 -3.81 13.94 11.70
CA ASN A 27 -4.64 15.15 11.64
C ASN A 27 -5.26 15.41 10.25
N SER A 28 -5.00 14.54 9.27
CA SER A 28 -5.52 14.68 7.91
C SER A 28 -6.97 14.18 7.84
N PRO A 29 -7.89 14.95 7.25
CA PRO A 29 -9.26 14.50 7.02
C PRO A 29 -9.32 13.30 6.05
N TYR A 30 -8.22 13.02 5.33
CA TYR A 30 -8.15 11.96 4.32
C TYR A 30 -7.65 10.62 4.85
N VAL A 31 -7.39 10.46 6.15
CA VAL A 31 -6.95 9.15 6.69
C VAL A 31 -8.00 8.07 6.40
N LYS A 32 -9.27 8.32 6.75
CA LYS A 32 -10.37 7.35 6.55
C LYS A 32 -10.48 6.82 5.12
N PRO A 33 -10.55 7.66 4.07
CA PRO A 33 -10.64 7.16 2.70
C PRO A 33 -9.36 6.46 2.22
N MET A 34 -8.18 6.80 2.75
CA MET A 34 -6.90 6.23 2.31
C MET A 34 -6.58 4.85 2.88
N ILE A 35 -7.20 4.47 4.00
CA ILE A 35 -7.05 3.14 4.62
C ILE A 35 -8.30 2.25 4.45
N GLY A 36 -9.27 2.70 3.64
CA GLY A 36 -10.52 1.99 3.43
C GLY A 36 -10.39 0.80 2.47
N ASN A 37 -11.41 -0.06 2.43
CA ASN A 37 -11.41 -1.29 1.62
C ASN A 37 -11.05 -1.05 0.15
N ARG A 38 -11.54 0.04 -0.46
CA ARG A 38 -11.21 0.37 -1.85
C ARG A 38 -9.71 0.59 -2.06
N ALA A 39 -9.06 1.29 -1.14
CA ALA A 39 -7.61 1.52 -1.20
C ALA A 39 -6.85 0.21 -0.94
N ARG A 40 -7.28 -0.58 0.04
CA ARG A 40 -6.67 -1.90 0.34
C ARG A 40 -6.77 -2.86 -0.85
N SER A 41 -7.94 -2.94 -1.50
CA SER A 41 -8.14 -3.79 -2.69
C SER A 41 -7.31 -3.35 -3.90
N ALA A 42 -6.93 -2.07 -3.98
CA ALA A 42 -6.08 -1.54 -5.05
C ALA A 42 -4.58 -1.56 -4.70
N THR A 43 -4.21 -2.01 -3.50
CA THR A 43 -2.81 -1.97 -3.06
C THR A 43 -1.99 -3.08 -3.73
N VAL A 44 -0.84 -2.69 -4.30
CA VAL A 44 0.10 -3.60 -4.95
C VAL A 44 1.49 -3.43 -4.36
N LYS A 45 2.21 -4.54 -4.26
CA LYS A 45 3.64 -4.56 -3.97
C LYS A 45 4.41 -4.45 -5.27
N VAL A 46 5.27 -3.44 -5.36
CA VAL A 46 6.16 -3.23 -6.51
C VAL A 46 7.53 -3.82 -6.19
N ARG A 47 8.09 -4.59 -7.13
CA ARG A 47 9.44 -5.15 -7.03
C ARG A 47 10.22 -4.92 -8.32
N PRO A 48 11.55 -4.76 -8.29
CA PRO A 48 12.37 -4.84 -9.49
C PRO A 48 12.11 -6.17 -10.21
N ARG A 49 12.04 -6.14 -11.54
CA ARG A 49 11.98 -7.36 -12.33
C ARG A 49 13.38 -7.94 -12.42
N GLU A 50 13.53 -9.23 -12.10
CA GLU A 50 14.79 -9.93 -12.35
C GLU A 50 15.09 -9.87 -13.85
N THR A 51 16.35 -9.57 -14.16
CA THR A 51 16.86 -9.54 -15.53
C THR A 51 17.82 -10.71 -15.63
N ASP A 52 17.64 -11.57 -16.63
CA ASP A 52 18.61 -12.63 -16.96
C ASP A 52 19.98 -12.05 -17.32
#